data_AF-A0A918BMT3-F1
#
_entry.id   AF-A0A918BMT3-F1
#
_cell.length_a   1.000
_cell.length_b   1.000
_cell.length_c   1.000
_cell.angle_alpha   90.00
_cell.angle_beta   90.00
_cell.angle_gamma   90.00
#
_symmetry.space_group_name_H-M   'P 1'
#
loop_
_entity.id
_entity.type
_entity.pdbx_description
1 polymer ?
#
loop_
_entity_poly.entity_id
_entity_poly.type
_entity_poly.pdbx_seq_one_letter_code
_entity_poly.pdbx_strand_id
1 'polypeptide(L)'
;MRSWDGRDRPECPEDVCVTCSDEARLLRVVRSLPGDMALAAADGSAEEPEEISVALVVAPAGTTVLVHAGEAIAAVPDAAPGDTRTGEVDG
;
A
#
# COMPACT_ATOMS: atom_id res chain seq x y z
N MET A 1 -16.70 23.06 28.95
CA MET A 1 -15.84 22.16 28.17
C MET A 1 -16.62 20.86 27.94
N ARG A 2 -16.84 20.46 26.68
CA ARG A 2 -17.59 19.24 26.35
C ARG A 2 -16.64 18.04 26.48
N SER A 3 -17.00 17.09 27.35
CA SER A 3 -16.29 15.81 27.51
C SER A 3 -16.75 14.85 26.41
N TRP A 4 -15.79 14.26 25.69
CA TRP A 4 -16.04 13.14 24.79
C TRP A 4 -15.68 11.87 25.57
N ASP A 5 -16.65 11.34 26.31
CA ASP A 5 -16.48 10.07 27.02
C ASP A 5 -16.67 8.92 26.01
N GLY A 6 -15.58 8.21 25.74
CA GLY A 6 -15.52 7.10 24.81
C GLY A 6 -16.14 5.83 25.39
N ARG A 7 -17.43 5.61 25.14
CA ARG A 7 -18.06 4.31 25.37
C ARG A 7 -18.95 3.89 24.21
N ASP A 8 -18.31 3.31 23.21
CA ASP A 8 -18.65 2.03 22.57
C ASP A 8 -17.64 1.80 21.43
N ARG A 9 -16.41 1.36 21.76
CA ARG A 9 -15.47 0.88 20.74
C ARG A 9 -15.51 -0.65 20.78
N PRO A 10 -15.80 -1.32 19.64
CA PRO A 10 -15.71 -2.77 19.58
C PRO A 10 -14.30 -3.20 20.00
N GLU A 11 -14.24 -4.20 20.88
CA GLU A 11 -13.02 -4.86 21.29
C GLU A 11 -12.29 -5.39 20.06
N CYS A 12 -11.20 -4.71 19.68
CA CYS A 12 -10.35 -5.08 18.56
C CYS A 12 -9.46 -6.23 19.05
N PRO A 13 -9.69 -7.49 18.61
CA PRO A 13 -8.82 -8.57 19.00
C PRO A 13 -7.47 -8.35 18.30
N GLU A 14 -6.42 -8.15 19.09
CA GLU A 14 -5.00 -8.13 18.68
C GLU A 14 -4.67 -7.37 17.37
N ASP A 15 -4.68 -6.03 17.54
CA ASP A 15 -3.75 -5.00 17.06
C ASP A 15 -3.99 -4.15 15.81
N VAL A 16 -4.80 -4.51 14.81
CA VAL A 16 -5.22 -3.51 13.79
C VAL A 16 -6.61 -3.84 13.24
N CYS A 17 -7.55 -2.91 13.41
CA CYS A 17 -8.79 -2.94 12.66
C CYS A 17 -8.47 -2.69 11.18
N VAL A 18 -8.90 -3.56 10.25
CA VAL A 18 -8.60 -3.44 8.81
C VAL A 18 -9.07 -2.11 8.18
N THR A 19 -10.03 -1.42 8.81
CA THR A 19 -10.46 -0.06 8.40
C THR A 19 -9.63 1.08 9.03
N CYS A 20 -8.77 0.76 10.00
CA CYS A 20 -7.80 1.69 10.63
C CYS A 20 -6.34 1.32 10.31
N SER A 21 -6.10 0.30 9.48
CA SER A 21 -4.76 -0.04 9.01
C SER A 21 -4.36 0.96 7.94
N ASP A 22 -3.48 1.91 8.27
CA ASP A 22 -2.83 2.78 7.28
C ASP A 22 -1.73 2.04 6.50
N GLU A 23 -1.80 0.71 6.42
CA GLU A 23 -0.81 -0.11 5.74
C GLU A 23 -0.94 0.06 4.23
N ALA A 24 0.19 0.30 3.58
CA ALA A 24 0.30 0.31 2.13
C ALA A 24 0.70 -1.08 1.63
N ARG A 25 0.00 -1.58 0.61
CA ARG A 25 0.26 -2.87 -0.02
C ARG A 25 1.27 -2.73 -1.15
N LEU A 26 2.21 -3.67 -1.25
CA LEU A 26 3.11 -3.79 -2.40
C LEU A 26 2.42 -4.53 -3.54
N LEU A 27 2.20 -3.85 -4.67
CA LEU A 27 1.64 -4.44 -5.88
C LEU A 27 2.51 -4.13 -7.09
N ARG A 28 2.58 -5.06 -8.04
CA ARG A 28 3.22 -4.85 -9.33
C ARG A 28 2.18 -4.46 -10.38
N VAL A 29 2.42 -3.36 -11.08
CA VAL A 29 1.58 -2.91 -12.19
C VAL A 29 1.66 -3.91 -13.33
N VAL A 30 0.52 -4.48 -13.71
CA VAL A 30 0.38 -5.43 -14.82
C VAL A 30 0.16 -4.68 -16.13
N ARG A 31 -0.73 -3.67 -16.13
CA ARG A 31 -0.98 -2.81 -17.30
C ARG A 31 -1.63 -1.49 -16.90
N SER A 32 -1.37 -0.45 -17.68
CA SER A 32 -2.04 0.85 -17.56
C SER A 32 -3.44 0.83 -18.17
N LEU A 33 -4.34 1.65 -17.63
CA LEU A 33 -5.70 1.89 -18.10
C LEU A 33 -5.87 3.40 -18.39
N PRO A 34 -6.93 3.81 -19.12
CA PRO A 34 -7.23 5.23 -19.31
C PRO A 34 -7.52 5.95 -17.97
N GLY A 35 -7.23 7.25 -17.92
CA GLY A 35 -7.60 8.10 -16.78
C GLY A 35 -6.73 7.91 -15.55
N ASP A 36 -5.42 7.69 -15.72
CA ASP A 36 -4.45 7.48 -14.65
C ASP A 36 -4.82 6.30 -13.73
N MET A 37 -5.39 5.25 -14.30
CA MET A 37 -5.71 3.99 -13.64
C MET A 37 -4.76 2.88 -14.12
N ALA A 38 -4.63 1.80 -13.34
CA ALA A 38 -3.85 0.63 -13.71
C ALA A 38 -4.41 -0.64 -13.08
N LEU A 39 -4.15 -1.80 -13.69
CA LEU A 39 -4.29 -3.09 -13.01
C LEU A 39 -2.98 -3.47 -12.36
N ALA A 40 -3.03 -3.90 -11.10
CA ALA A 40 -1.89 -4.35 -10.34
C ALA A 40 -2.21 -5.63 -9.56
N ALA A 41 -1.20 -6.45 -9.32
CA ALA A 41 -1.34 -7.69 -8.55
C ALA A 41 -0.18 -7.83 -7.57
N ALA A 42 -0.39 -8.54 -6.46
CA ALA A 42 0.71 -8.88 -5.57
C ALA A 42 1.63 -9.90 -6.26
N ASP A 43 2.94 -9.77 -6.07
CA ASP A 43 3.90 -10.70 -6.66
C ASP A 43 3.63 -12.13 -6.15
N GLY A 44 3.43 -13.06 -7.07
CA GLY A 44 3.16 -14.47 -6.75
C GLY A 44 1.73 -14.79 -6.24
N SER A 45 0.81 -13.81 -6.22
CA SER A 45 -0.59 -14.08 -5.85
C SER A 45 -1.34 -14.82 -6.96
N ALA A 46 -2.21 -15.75 -6.56
CA ALA A 46 -3.19 -16.38 -7.47
C ALA A 46 -4.49 -15.56 -7.61
N GLU A 47 -4.57 -14.41 -6.94
CA GLU A 47 -5.72 -13.51 -7.01
C GLU A 47 -5.70 -12.70 -8.31
N GLU A 48 -6.89 -12.30 -8.76
CA GLU A 48 -7.03 -11.45 -9.94
C GLU A 48 -6.44 -10.05 -9.68
N PRO A 49 -5.84 -9.40 -10.71
CA PRO A 49 -5.35 -8.03 -10.57
C PRO A 49 -6.46 -7.06 -10.17
N GLU A 50 -6.16 -6.16 -9.24
CA GLU A 50 -7.05 -5.10 -8.79
C GLU A 50 -6.78 -3.79 -9.55
N GLU A 51 -7.82 -2.99 -9.71
CA GLU A 51 -7.73 -1.67 -10.31
C GLU A 51 -7.32 -0.64 -9.26
N ILE A 52 -6.25 0.10 -9.55
CA ILE A 52 -5.68 1.14 -8.68
C ILE A 52 -5.51 2.45 -9.45
N SER A 53 -5.59 3.56 -8.73
CA SER A 53 -5.20 4.87 -9.25
C SER A 53 -3.68 5.02 -9.20
N VAL A 54 -3.11 5.60 -10.26
CA VAL A 54 -1.69 5.97 -10.39
C VAL A 54 -1.52 7.47 -10.64
N ALA A 55 -2.52 8.28 -10.33
CA ALA A 55 -2.50 9.71 -10.59
C ALA A 55 -1.35 10.45 -9.87
N LEU A 56 -0.88 9.91 -8.75
CA LEU A 56 0.18 10.51 -7.94
C LEU A 56 1.59 10.03 -8.31
N VAL A 57 1.73 8.95 -9.08
CA VAL A 57 3.03 8.32 -9.37
C VAL A 57 3.13 7.82 -10.81
N VAL A 58 4.30 8.01 -11.43
CA VAL A 58 4.57 7.44 -12.75
C VAL A 58 4.89 5.94 -12.58
N ALA A 59 3.93 5.07 -12.91
CA ALA A 59 4.05 3.63 -12.73
C ALA A 59 3.70 2.86 -14.03
N PRO A 60 4.64 2.74 -14.98
CA PRO A 60 4.44 1.88 -16.16
C PRO A 60 4.32 0.41 -15.74
N ALA A 61 3.82 -0.43 -16.65
CA ALA A 61 3.77 -1.87 -16.47
C ALA A 61 5.14 -2.44 -16.06
N GLY A 62 5.12 -3.35 -15.09
CA GLY A 62 6.30 -3.93 -14.45
C GLY A 62 6.76 -3.21 -13.19
N THR A 63 6.30 -1.98 -12.93
CA THR A 63 6.70 -1.21 -11.74
C THR A 63 6.03 -1.75 -10.48
N THR A 64 6.79 -1.91 -9.40
CA THR A 64 6.25 -2.17 -8.08
C THR A 64 5.88 -0.86 -7.39
N VAL A 65 4.70 -0.79 -6.81
CA VAL A 65 4.17 0.41 -6.13
C VAL A 65 3.64 0.06 -4.75
N LEU A 66 3.66 1.05 -3.85
CA LEU A 66 2.92 1.03 -2.60
C LEU A 66 1.53 1.62 -2.83
N VAL A 67 0.50 0.87 -2.45
CA VAL A 67 -0.90 1.23 -2.63
C VAL A 67 -1.60 1.37 -1.28
N HIS A 68 -2.22 2.51 -1.03
CA HIS A 68 -3.04 2.75 0.14
C HIS A 68 -4.41 3.25 -0.31
N ALA A 69 -5.48 2.64 0.22
CA ALA A 69 -6.86 2.96 -0.15
C ALA A 69 -7.12 2.97 -1.67
N GLY A 70 -6.43 2.11 -2.43
CA GLY A 70 -6.55 2.02 -3.90
C GLY A 70 -5.76 3.07 -4.69
N GLU A 71 -5.02 3.95 -4.01
CA GLU A 71 -4.15 4.96 -4.63
C GLU A 71 -2.69 4.53 -4.52
N ALA A 72 -1.95 4.55 -5.63
CA ALA A 72 -0.52 4.34 -5.63
C ALA A 72 0.18 5.60 -5.10
N ILE A 73 0.79 5.47 -3.91
CA ILE A 73 1.41 6.59 -3.19
C ILE A 73 2.93 6.66 -3.37
N ALA A 74 3.57 5.57 -3.82
CA ALA A 74 5.00 5.54 -4.12
C ALA A 74 5.34 4.45 -5.14
N ALA A 75 6.30 4.72 -6.02
CA ALA A 75 6.98 3.69 -6.80
C ALA A 75 8.18 3.15 -6.01
N VAL A 76 8.35 1.84 -6.00
CA VAL A 76 9.46 1.16 -5.34
C VAL A 76 10.51 0.84 -6.40
N PRO A 77 11.76 1.33 -6.25
CA PRO A 77 12.82 0.91 -7.13
C PRO A 77 13.05 -0.59 -6.95
N ASP A 78 13.23 -1.33 -8.05
CA ASP A 78 13.78 -2.68 -7.94
C ASP A 78 15.11 -2.54 -7.18
N ALA A 79 15.27 -3.30 -6.10
CA ALA A 79 16.46 -3.22 -5.26
C ALA A 79 17.69 -3.35 -6.16
N ALA A 80 18.47 -2.27 -6.26
CA ALA A 80 19.77 -2.37 -6.87
C ALA A 80 20.55 -3.41 -6.06
N PRO A 81 21.20 -4.40 -6.68
CA PRO A 81 21.90 -5.43 -5.92
C PRO A 81 22.96 -4.77 -5.01
N GLY A 82 22.67 -4.70 -3.70
CA GLY A 82 23.59 -4.18 -2.68
C GLY A 82 23.02 -3.26 -1.58
N ASP A 83 21.73 -2.93 -1.53
CA ASP A 83 21.20 -1.98 -0.54
C ASP A 83 20.57 -2.63 0.72
N THR A 84 21.32 -3.48 1.43
CA THR A 84 20.94 -3.88 2.80
C THR A 84 21.18 -2.73 3.77
N ARG A 85 20.23 -1.80 3.91
CA ARG A 85 20.20 -0.87 5.04
C ARG A 85 19.53 -1.57 6.22
N THR A 86 20.30 -2.37 6.96
CA THR A 86 19.90 -2.85 8.30
C THR A 86 19.89 -1.62 9.21
N GLY A 87 18.70 -1.12 9.53
CA GLY A 87 18.53 -0.07 10.52
C GLY A 87 18.82 -0.63 11.91
N GLU A 88 20.07 -0.56 12.33
CA GLU A 88 20.41 -0.51 13.76
C GLU A 88 19.92 0.85 14.27
N VAL A 89 18.91 0.83 15.13
CA VAL A 89 18.42 2.01 15.85
C VAL A 89 19.05 1.97 17.24
N ASP A 90 20.19 2.65 17.41
CA ASP A 90 20.74 2.94 18.73
C ASP A 90 19.88 4.01 19.42
N GLY A 91 19.29 3.64 20.56
CA GLY A 91 18.57 4.54 21.47
C GLY A 91 18.26 3.90 22.80
#